data_AF-A0A7S0B8E5-F1
#
_entry.id   AF-A0A7S0B8E5-F1
#
_cell.length_a   1.000
_cell.length_b   1.000
_cell.length_c   1.000
_cell.angle_alpha   90.00
_cell.angle_beta   90.00
_cell.angle_gamma   90.00
#
_symmetry.space_group_name_H-M   'P 1'
#
loop_
_entity.id
_entity.type
_entity.pdbx_description
1 polymer ?
#
loop_
_entity_poly.entity_id
_entity_poly.type
_entity_poly.pdbx_seq_one_letter_code
_entity_poly.pdbx_strand_id
1 'polypeptide(L)'
;DSCSNSGSGPVVTAGGVPSPFAPSAAMIRFEVECHTQWGQSVAVCGSGRLGEWDVKRCLVLEPTAYPIWSGEVSTGPATLEYKYVLVETCDTSKLLGWESAGPNRRAELRYRPRLTLNDHFGDLEEAQLSAVKRLEIPVALLHEREVPYFSAEELAARLGDARTQVIDVRDHDFAGGHIRGARHCPSESFQSAVAGLAKEFAEQEKTLVFHCMYSRSRGPRCARLLLERLERQHPGWRCGVYVLSGGYDRWEVLFAGELDAERYIVDRPAQPQYGPKNFYVMKAQ
;
A
#
# COMPACT_ATOMS: atom_id res chain seq x y z
N ASP A 1 -67.95 -37.13 -18.26
CA ASP A 1 -67.74 -35.67 -18.14
C ASP A 1 -67.19 -35.33 -16.78
N SER A 2 -65.86 -35.27 -16.72
CA SER A 2 -65.04 -35.08 -15.52
C SER A 2 -64.63 -33.61 -15.42
N CYS A 3 -65.16 -32.90 -14.43
CA CYS A 3 -64.63 -31.61 -13.98
C CYS A 3 -64.82 -31.49 -12.46
N SER A 4 -63.81 -31.90 -11.71
CA SER A 4 -63.71 -31.71 -10.27
C SER A 4 -63.08 -30.35 -9.98
N ASN A 5 -63.83 -29.53 -9.26
CA ASN A 5 -63.47 -28.18 -8.83
C ASN A 5 -62.45 -28.24 -7.69
N SER A 6 -61.24 -27.70 -7.90
CA SER A 6 -60.23 -27.52 -6.85
C SER A 6 -59.67 -26.09 -6.91
N GLY A 7 -60.33 -25.17 -6.22
CA GLY A 7 -59.84 -23.82 -5.99
C GLY A 7 -58.90 -23.78 -4.79
N SER A 8 -57.60 -23.96 -5.04
CA SER A 8 -56.54 -23.68 -4.07
C SER A 8 -56.33 -22.17 -3.99
N GLY A 9 -56.58 -21.60 -2.81
CA GLY A 9 -56.28 -20.20 -2.52
C GLY A 9 -54.79 -19.87 -2.67
N PRO A 10 -54.44 -18.60 -2.91
CA PRO A 10 -53.04 -18.21 -3.09
C PRO A 10 -52.27 -18.42 -1.78
N VAL A 11 -51.24 -19.28 -1.86
CA VAL A 11 -50.21 -19.42 -0.84
C VAL A 11 -49.52 -18.07 -0.69
N VAL A 12 -49.69 -17.46 0.48
CA VAL A 12 -48.95 -16.29 0.91
C VAL A 12 -47.47 -16.68 0.98
N THR A 13 -46.68 -16.25 0.01
CA THR A 13 -45.22 -16.39 0.06
C THR A 13 -44.71 -15.56 1.23
N ALA A 14 -44.32 -16.24 2.30
CA ALA A 14 -43.63 -15.65 3.42
C ALA A 14 -42.40 -14.87 2.91
N GLY A 15 -42.35 -13.58 3.25
CA GLY A 15 -41.17 -12.75 3.05
C GLY A 15 -39.98 -13.39 3.77
N GLY A 16 -39.04 -13.91 2.99
CA GLY A 16 -37.80 -14.48 3.49
C GLY A 16 -37.03 -13.39 4.25
N VAL A 17 -36.91 -13.58 5.55
CA VAL A 17 -35.93 -12.86 6.37
C VAL A 17 -34.55 -13.15 5.76
N PRO A 18 -33.76 -12.14 5.37
CA PRO A 18 -32.43 -12.39 4.83
C PRO A 18 -31.60 -13.14 5.89
N SER A 19 -31.06 -14.28 5.49
CA SER A 19 -30.21 -15.11 6.35
C SER A 19 -29.04 -14.26 6.88
N PRO A 20 -28.79 -14.22 8.20
CA PRO A 20 -27.70 -13.43 8.79
C PRO A 20 -26.30 -13.99 8.47
N PHE A 21 -26.22 -15.04 7.64
CA PHE A 21 -24.98 -15.72 7.25
C PHE A 21 -24.67 -15.63 5.75
N ALA A 22 -25.36 -14.77 4.99
CA ALA A 22 -24.86 -14.44 3.65
C ALA A 22 -23.49 -13.74 3.83
N PRO A 23 -22.40 -14.24 3.22
CA PRO A 23 -21.13 -13.58 3.33
C PRO A 23 -21.28 -12.17 2.75
N SER A 24 -21.14 -11.16 3.62
CA SER A 24 -21.22 -9.76 3.23
C SER A 24 -20.21 -9.52 2.11
N ALA A 25 -20.66 -8.89 1.02
CA ALA A 25 -19.79 -8.57 -0.11
C ALA A 25 -18.62 -7.71 0.39
N ALA A 26 -17.41 -8.23 0.27
CA ALA A 26 -16.20 -7.48 0.59
C ALA A 26 -15.84 -6.60 -0.62
N MET A 27 -15.24 -5.45 -0.38
CA MET A 27 -14.86 -4.50 -1.43
C MET A 27 -13.34 -4.37 -1.46
N ILE A 28 -12.75 -4.60 -2.63
CA ILE A 28 -11.32 -4.33 -2.86
C ILE A 28 -11.21 -3.05 -3.68
N ARG A 29 -10.37 -2.15 -3.22
CA ARG A 29 -9.89 -0.98 -3.95
C ARG A 29 -8.45 -1.21 -4.37
N PHE A 30 -8.19 -1.15 -5.68
CA PHE A 30 -6.84 -1.16 -6.23
C PHE A 30 -6.37 0.28 -6.34
N GLU A 31 -5.16 0.57 -5.88
CA GLU A 31 -4.42 1.80 -6.12
C GLU A 31 -3.03 1.38 -6.61
N VAL A 32 -2.74 1.59 -7.90
CA VAL A 32 -1.46 1.21 -8.52
C VAL A 32 -0.77 2.43 -9.08
N GLU A 33 0.49 2.60 -8.73
CA GLU A 33 1.36 3.61 -9.33
C GLU A 33 1.91 3.08 -10.67
N CYS A 34 1.57 3.75 -11.76
CA CYS A 34 1.97 3.38 -13.11
C CYS A 34 2.11 4.62 -14.00
N HIS A 35 3.32 4.84 -14.53
CA HIS A 35 3.55 5.83 -15.58
C HIS A 35 3.16 5.25 -16.93
N THR A 36 2.26 5.93 -17.64
CA THR A 36 1.76 5.48 -18.95
C THR A 36 2.21 6.41 -20.07
N GLN A 37 2.23 5.89 -21.30
CA GLN A 37 2.38 6.68 -22.52
C GLN A 37 1.00 7.10 -23.07
N TRP A 38 1.00 8.07 -23.98
CA TRP A 38 -0.22 8.48 -24.69
C TRP A 38 -0.93 7.27 -25.33
N GLY A 39 -2.23 7.14 -25.05
CA GLY A 39 -3.06 6.04 -25.56
C GLY A 39 -3.00 4.75 -24.73
N GLN A 40 -2.33 4.76 -23.57
CA GLN A 40 -2.31 3.63 -22.64
C GLN A 40 -3.15 3.91 -21.40
N SER A 41 -3.94 2.91 -21.00
CA SER A 41 -4.69 2.86 -19.74
C SER A 41 -4.26 1.64 -18.92
N VAL A 42 -4.43 1.72 -17.60
CA VAL A 42 -4.12 0.61 -16.69
C VAL A 42 -5.39 -0.15 -16.34
N ALA A 43 -5.30 -1.48 -16.30
CA ALA A 43 -6.39 -2.33 -15.85
C ALA A 43 -5.88 -3.47 -14.96
N VAL A 44 -6.80 -4.11 -14.25
CA VAL A 44 -6.57 -5.28 -13.38
C VAL A 44 -7.29 -6.47 -13.97
N CYS A 45 -6.54 -7.51 -14.30
CA CYS A 45 -7.09 -8.77 -14.80
C CYS A 45 -6.75 -9.89 -13.81
N GLY A 46 -7.71 -10.78 -13.55
CA GLY A 46 -7.53 -11.80 -12.54
C GLY A 46 -8.72 -12.73 -12.39
N SER A 47 -8.70 -13.54 -11.34
CA SER A 47 -9.78 -14.46 -10.98
C SER A 47 -11.10 -13.77 -10.64
N GLY A 48 -12.21 -14.49 -10.81
CA GLY A 48 -13.53 -14.05 -10.36
C GLY A 48 -14.01 -12.79 -11.07
N ARG A 49 -14.37 -11.78 -10.27
CA ARG A 49 -14.90 -10.50 -10.79
C ARG A 49 -13.86 -9.59 -11.47
N LEU A 50 -12.60 -10.03 -11.54
CA LEU A 50 -11.54 -9.37 -12.32
C LEU A 50 -11.38 -9.93 -13.75
N GLY A 51 -12.38 -10.66 -14.24
CA GLY A 51 -12.47 -11.06 -15.63
C GLY A 51 -12.08 -12.50 -15.93
N GLU A 52 -11.77 -13.32 -14.92
CA GLU A 52 -11.33 -14.71 -15.07
C GLU A 52 -10.14 -14.86 -16.05
N TRP A 53 -9.16 -13.96 -15.91
CA TRP A 53 -7.98 -13.87 -16.81
C TRP A 53 -8.29 -13.55 -18.28
N ASP A 54 -9.52 -13.13 -18.59
CA ASP A 54 -9.89 -12.55 -19.88
C ASP A 54 -9.75 -11.01 -19.84
N VAL A 55 -8.80 -10.48 -20.61
CA VAL A 55 -8.51 -9.04 -20.69
C VAL A 55 -9.74 -8.24 -21.12
N LYS A 56 -10.64 -8.80 -21.93
CA LYS A 56 -11.85 -8.10 -22.36
C LYS A 56 -12.82 -7.84 -21.22
N ARG A 57 -12.63 -8.53 -20.09
CA ARG A 57 -13.47 -8.51 -18.90
C ARG A 57 -12.73 -7.97 -17.67
N CYS A 58 -11.52 -7.42 -17.87
CA CYS A 58 -10.72 -6.85 -16.80
C CYS A 58 -11.36 -5.58 -16.23
N LEU A 59 -10.97 -5.23 -15.01
CA LEU A 59 -11.35 -3.97 -14.37
C LEU A 59 -10.41 -2.86 -14.87
N VAL A 60 -10.90 -1.98 -15.73
CA VAL A 60 -10.17 -0.77 -16.14
C VAL A 60 -10.11 0.21 -14.97
N LEU A 61 -8.92 0.75 -14.70
CA LEU A 61 -8.69 1.70 -13.61
C LEU A 61 -8.74 3.14 -14.11
N GLU A 62 -9.08 4.04 -13.21
CA GLU A 62 -9.14 5.49 -13.46
C GLU A 62 -7.89 6.18 -12.90
N PRO A 63 -7.28 7.14 -13.63
CA PRO A 63 -6.09 7.87 -13.18
C PRO A 63 -6.45 8.96 -12.14
N THR A 64 -6.96 8.55 -10.98
CA THR A 64 -7.53 9.45 -9.96
C THR A 64 -6.55 10.45 -9.39
N ALA A 65 -5.26 10.11 -9.32
CA ALA A 65 -4.19 11.01 -8.90
C ALA A 65 -2.89 10.63 -9.60
N TYR A 66 -2.83 10.81 -10.93
CA TYR A 66 -1.69 10.40 -11.76
C TYR A 66 -0.33 10.72 -11.10
N PRO A 67 0.60 9.74 -10.99
CA PRO A 67 0.61 8.42 -11.64
C PRO A 67 -0.18 7.31 -10.92
N ILE A 68 -1.07 7.64 -9.97
CA ILE A 68 -1.93 6.66 -9.30
C ILE A 68 -3.20 6.38 -10.12
N TRP A 69 -3.41 5.09 -10.42
CA TRP A 69 -4.59 4.54 -11.05
C TRP A 69 -5.39 3.75 -10.02
N SER A 70 -6.72 3.93 -9.98
CA SER A 70 -7.56 3.26 -8.98
C SER A 70 -8.88 2.76 -9.53
N GLY A 71 -9.39 1.71 -8.90
CA GLY A 71 -10.67 1.10 -9.25
C GLY A 71 -11.13 0.14 -8.14
N GLU A 72 -12.42 -0.13 -8.09
CA GLU A 72 -13.01 -0.92 -7.02
C GLU A 72 -13.83 -2.09 -7.56
N VAL A 73 -13.77 -3.22 -6.88
CA VAL A 73 -14.59 -4.39 -7.18
C VAL A 73 -15.14 -4.97 -5.88
N SER A 74 -16.45 -5.23 -5.85
CA SER A 74 -17.03 -6.06 -4.80
C SER A 74 -16.70 -7.52 -5.10
N THR A 75 -16.33 -8.32 -4.13
CA THR A 75 -16.04 -9.74 -4.31
C THR A 75 -16.49 -10.51 -3.07
N GLY A 76 -16.63 -11.82 -3.20
CA GLY A 76 -16.91 -12.69 -2.06
C GLY A 76 -15.71 -12.77 -1.09
N PRO A 77 -15.85 -13.51 0.03
CA PRO A 77 -14.81 -13.67 1.06
C PRO A 77 -13.64 -14.58 0.62
N ALA A 78 -13.31 -14.62 -0.66
CA ALA A 78 -12.32 -15.51 -1.23
C ALA A 78 -10.95 -14.82 -1.40
N THR A 79 -9.92 -15.66 -1.52
CA THR A 79 -8.61 -15.23 -2.05
C THR A 79 -8.78 -14.90 -3.53
N LEU A 80 -8.20 -13.79 -3.95
CA LEU A 80 -8.25 -13.30 -5.32
C LEU A 80 -6.85 -13.21 -5.90
N GLU A 81 -6.65 -13.85 -7.05
CA GLU A 81 -5.43 -13.71 -7.85
C GLU A 81 -5.63 -12.64 -8.93
N TYR A 82 -4.63 -11.80 -9.16
CA TYR A 82 -4.69 -10.71 -10.13
C TYR A 82 -3.32 -10.31 -10.67
N LYS A 83 -3.32 -9.54 -11.75
CA LYS A 83 -2.15 -8.94 -12.38
C LYS A 83 -2.56 -7.64 -13.07
N TYR A 84 -1.67 -6.66 -13.05
CA TYR A 84 -1.88 -5.39 -13.76
C TYR A 84 -1.55 -5.55 -15.24
N VAL A 85 -2.29 -4.84 -16.08
CA VAL A 85 -2.09 -4.80 -17.53
C VAL A 85 -2.18 -3.37 -18.05
N LEU A 86 -1.47 -3.12 -19.15
CA LEU A 86 -1.68 -1.96 -20.00
C LEU A 86 -2.64 -2.36 -21.13
N VAL A 87 -3.66 -1.54 -21.35
CA VAL A 87 -4.62 -1.66 -22.45
C VAL A 87 -4.67 -0.38 -23.26
N GLU A 88 -5.15 -0.46 -24.49
CA GLU A 88 -5.31 0.72 -25.34
C GLU A 88 -6.48 1.58 -24.84
N THR A 89 -6.27 2.89 -24.69
CA THR A 89 -7.29 3.80 -24.13
C THR A 89 -8.53 3.88 -25.01
N CYS A 90 -8.39 3.80 -26.35
CA CYS A 90 -9.54 3.85 -27.27
C CYS A 90 -10.23 2.49 -27.48
N ASP A 91 -9.58 1.39 -27.11
CA ASP A 91 -10.14 0.05 -27.10
C ASP A 91 -9.55 -0.75 -25.93
N THR A 92 -10.22 -0.67 -24.78
CA THR A 92 -9.75 -1.30 -23.54
C THR A 92 -9.77 -2.83 -23.59
N SER A 93 -10.32 -3.43 -24.66
CA SER A 93 -10.26 -4.87 -24.91
C SER A 93 -8.92 -5.32 -25.51
N LYS A 94 -8.13 -4.37 -26.04
CA LYS A 94 -6.83 -4.61 -26.64
C LYS A 94 -5.72 -4.51 -25.61
N LEU A 95 -5.11 -5.65 -25.30
CA LEU A 95 -3.93 -5.74 -24.45
C LEU A 95 -2.71 -5.12 -25.12
N LEU A 96 -2.04 -4.20 -24.42
CA LEU A 96 -0.74 -3.65 -24.81
C LEU A 96 0.42 -4.35 -24.09
N GLY A 97 0.19 -4.81 -22.86
CA GLY A 97 1.19 -5.59 -22.13
C GLY A 97 0.73 -5.99 -20.73
N TRP A 98 1.25 -7.09 -20.22
CA TRP A 98 1.13 -7.43 -18.80
C TRP A 98 2.23 -6.74 -18.01
N GLU A 99 2.00 -6.49 -16.71
CA GLU A 99 3.10 -6.12 -15.84
C GLU A 99 4.20 -7.20 -15.88
N SER A 100 5.46 -6.76 -15.91
CA SER A 100 6.64 -7.64 -16.00
C SER A 100 6.92 -8.42 -14.71
N ALA A 101 6.32 -7.98 -13.61
CA ALA A 101 6.37 -8.58 -12.29
C ALA A 101 5.93 -10.07 -12.31
N GLY A 102 6.75 -10.95 -11.72
CA GLY A 102 6.65 -12.43 -11.64
C GLY A 102 5.26 -13.11 -11.59
N PRO A 103 4.99 -14.02 -10.61
CA PRO A 103 3.72 -14.74 -10.57
C PRO A 103 2.53 -13.81 -10.28
N ASN A 104 1.31 -14.32 -10.48
CA ASN A 104 0.09 -13.60 -10.17
C ASN A 104 0.07 -13.09 -8.71
N ARG A 105 -0.29 -11.83 -8.50
CA ARG A 105 -0.49 -11.23 -7.17
C ARG A 105 -1.68 -11.89 -6.48
N ARG A 106 -1.69 -11.89 -5.14
CA ARG A 106 -2.76 -12.49 -4.32
C ARG A 106 -3.27 -11.47 -3.30
N ALA A 107 -4.59 -11.37 -3.16
CA ALA A 107 -5.25 -10.58 -2.13
C ALA A 107 -6.18 -11.47 -1.29
N GLU A 108 -6.10 -11.35 0.04
CA GLU A 108 -6.95 -12.09 0.97
C GLU A 108 -7.90 -11.16 1.71
N LEU A 109 -9.19 -11.45 1.61
CA LEU A 109 -10.26 -10.65 2.23
C LEU A 109 -10.76 -11.21 3.56
N ARG A 110 -10.08 -12.23 4.12
CA ARG A 110 -10.53 -12.91 5.34
C ARG A 110 -10.78 -11.87 6.43
N TYR A 111 -12.04 -11.72 6.81
CA TYR A 111 -12.53 -10.80 7.86
C TYR A 111 -12.38 -9.29 7.58
N ARG A 112 -12.04 -8.88 6.34
CA ARG A 112 -11.97 -7.45 5.95
C ARG A 112 -13.11 -7.10 4.99
N PRO A 113 -14.14 -6.33 5.42
CA PRO A 113 -15.24 -5.92 4.53
C PRO A 113 -14.77 -4.92 3.46
N ARG A 114 -13.65 -4.24 3.69
CA ARG A 114 -12.97 -3.35 2.74
C ARG A 114 -11.45 -3.56 2.83
N LEU A 115 -10.79 -3.64 1.67
CA LEU A 115 -9.34 -3.74 1.54
C LEU A 115 -8.87 -2.76 0.46
N THR A 116 -7.80 -2.03 0.73
CA THR A 116 -7.13 -1.17 -0.26
C THR A 116 -5.73 -1.71 -0.51
N LEU A 117 -5.44 -2.00 -1.77
CA LEU A 117 -4.15 -2.49 -2.25
C LEU A 117 -3.37 -1.33 -2.85
N ASN A 118 -2.14 -1.12 -2.37
CA ASN A 118 -1.25 -0.08 -2.84
C ASN A 118 -0.07 -0.74 -3.56
N ASP A 119 -0.12 -0.80 -4.89
CA ASP A 119 0.82 -1.52 -5.74
C ASP A 119 1.66 -0.59 -6.62
N HIS A 120 2.72 -1.13 -7.22
CA HIS A 120 3.48 -0.51 -8.29
C HIS A 120 3.47 -1.42 -9.52
N PHE A 121 3.22 -0.85 -10.70
CA PHE A 121 3.18 -1.61 -11.94
C PHE A 121 4.57 -2.15 -12.31
N GLY A 122 4.69 -3.47 -12.47
CA GLY A 122 5.94 -4.09 -12.90
C GLY A 122 6.89 -4.49 -11.76
N ASP A 123 6.60 -4.11 -10.52
CA ASP A 123 7.37 -4.52 -9.34
C ASP A 123 6.93 -5.91 -8.84
N LEU A 124 7.78 -6.91 -9.11
CA LEU A 124 8.06 -8.04 -8.23
C LEU A 124 9.58 -8.26 -8.39
N GLU A 125 10.39 -7.99 -7.36
CA GLU A 125 11.86 -8.11 -7.44
C GLU A 125 12.25 -9.41 -8.18
N GLU A 126 12.95 -9.32 -9.32
CA GLU A 126 13.50 -10.47 -10.06
C GLU A 126 14.37 -11.39 -9.18
N ALA A 127 14.84 -10.89 -8.02
CA ALA A 127 15.51 -11.68 -6.99
C ALA A 127 14.63 -12.78 -6.38
N GLN A 128 13.30 -12.63 -6.34
CA GLN A 128 12.37 -13.58 -5.73
C GLN A 128 12.09 -14.82 -6.60
N LEU A 129 12.21 -14.72 -7.93
CA LEU A 129 11.94 -15.82 -8.87
C LEU A 129 13.01 -16.94 -8.84
N SER A 130 14.23 -16.64 -8.40
CA SER A 130 15.32 -17.64 -8.34
C SER A 130 15.38 -18.43 -7.02
N ALA A 131 14.71 -17.96 -5.97
CA ALA A 131 14.68 -18.59 -4.64
C ALA A 131 13.58 -19.66 -4.52
N VAL A 132 12.44 -19.47 -5.19
CA VAL A 132 11.29 -20.39 -5.17
C VAL A 132 11.65 -21.78 -5.72
N LYS A 133 12.66 -21.88 -6.58
CA LYS A 133 13.07 -23.15 -7.19
C LYS A 133 14.04 -23.98 -6.34
N ARG A 134 14.50 -23.49 -5.18
CA ARG A 134 15.61 -24.12 -4.45
C ARG A 134 15.34 -24.61 -3.04
N LEU A 135 14.25 -24.26 -2.37
CA LEU A 135 14.04 -24.67 -0.97
C LEU A 135 12.58 -24.96 -0.63
N GLU A 136 12.29 -26.24 -0.46
CA GLU A 136 11.10 -26.77 0.21
C GLU A 136 11.15 -26.41 1.70
N ILE A 137 10.63 -25.24 2.07
CA ILE A 137 10.30 -24.91 3.47
C ILE A 137 8.81 -24.54 3.52
N PRO A 138 8.03 -25.04 4.50
CA PRO A 138 6.59 -24.77 4.58
C PRO A 138 6.29 -23.26 4.63
N VAL A 139 5.48 -22.81 3.68
CA VAL A 139 5.03 -21.43 3.44
C VAL A 139 4.27 -20.79 4.62
N ALA A 140 4.05 -21.52 5.71
CA ALA A 140 3.27 -21.09 6.88
C ALA A 140 3.97 -20.05 7.79
N LEU A 141 5.23 -19.69 7.55
CA LEU A 141 5.99 -18.82 8.47
C LEU A 141 6.47 -17.47 7.89
N LEU A 142 6.23 -17.19 6.61
CA LEU A 142 6.73 -15.98 5.94
C LEU A 142 5.66 -14.90 5.69
N HIS A 143 4.41 -15.12 6.08
CA HIS A 143 3.28 -14.24 5.67
C HIS A 143 2.61 -13.40 6.77
N GLU A 144 3.20 -13.22 7.96
CA GLU A 144 2.54 -12.44 9.04
C GLU A 144 3.43 -11.42 9.77
N ARG A 145 4.30 -10.68 9.07
CA ARG A 145 4.91 -9.48 9.66
C ARG A 145 4.70 -8.27 8.75
N GLU A 146 3.46 -7.75 8.77
CA GLU A 146 3.22 -6.37 8.38
C GLU A 146 4.16 -5.46 9.19
N VAL A 147 4.75 -4.45 8.56
CA VAL A 147 5.60 -3.49 9.30
C VAL A 147 4.71 -2.71 10.27
N PRO A 148 4.97 -2.74 11.58
CA PRO A 148 4.14 -2.05 12.55
C PRO A 148 4.24 -0.53 12.38
N TYR A 149 3.17 0.17 12.73
CA TYR A 149 3.11 1.62 12.63
C TYR A 149 3.21 2.27 14.01
N PHE A 150 3.85 3.44 14.05
CA PHE A 150 3.72 4.39 15.16
C PHE A 150 2.74 5.50 14.80
N SER A 151 1.99 5.98 15.78
CA SER A 151 1.34 7.28 15.71
C SER A 151 2.38 8.42 15.81
N ALA A 152 1.97 9.63 15.42
CA ALA A 152 2.82 10.81 15.52
C ALA A 152 3.15 11.14 16.99
N GLU A 153 2.17 11.00 17.87
CA GLU A 153 2.29 11.21 19.30
C GLU A 153 3.23 10.19 19.96
N GLU A 154 3.13 8.91 19.55
CA GLU A 154 4.03 7.84 20.02
C GLU A 154 5.49 8.07 19.62
N LEU A 155 5.74 8.56 18.40
CA LEU A 155 7.09 8.92 17.97
C LEU A 155 7.57 10.20 18.68
N ALA A 156 6.70 11.20 18.85
CA ALA A 156 7.02 12.45 19.55
C ALA A 156 7.48 12.21 21.00
N ALA A 157 6.85 11.25 21.69
CA ALA A 157 7.25 10.85 23.04
C ALA A 157 8.65 10.20 23.11
N ARG A 158 9.16 9.68 21.99
CA ARG A 158 10.47 8.99 21.87
C ARG A 158 11.52 9.82 21.13
N LEU A 159 11.17 11.03 20.68
CA LEU A 159 12.04 11.87 19.89
C LEU A 159 13.24 12.33 20.74
N GLY A 160 14.45 12.11 20.23
CA GLY A 160 15.70 12.38 20.95
C GLY A 160 16.18 11.24 21.86
N ASP A 161 15.43 10.14 22.02
CA ASP A 161 15.94 8.92 22.64
C ASP A 161 17.05 8.33 21.77
N ALA A 162 18.20 7.99 22.36
CA ALA A 162 19.32 7.33 21.69
C ALA A 162 18.92 6.01 21.01
N ARG A 163 17.84 5.37 21.47
CA ARG A 163 17.29 4.14 20.86
C ARG A 163 16.36 4.38 19.68
N THR A 164 15.97 5.61 19.37
CA THR A 164 15.06 5.90 18.25
C THR A 164 15.81 6.60 17.12
N GLN A 165 15.67 6.12 15.89
CA GLN A 165 16.18 6.79 14.69
C GLN A 165 15.06 6.97 13.69
N VAL A 166 14.74 8.22 13.38
CA VAL A 166 13.79 8.55 12.31
C VAL A 166 14.52 8.47 10.97
N ILE A 167 13.91 7.77 10.00
CA ILE A 167 14.41 7.63 8.63
C ILE A 167 13.41 8.31 7.69
N ASP A 168 13.81 9.46 7.14
CA ASP A 168 13.00 10.20 6.19
C ASP A 168 13.37 9.77 4.77
N VAL A 169 12.43 9.14 4.06
CA VAL A 169 12.66 8.65 2.69
C VAL A 169 12.00 9.52 1.63
N ARG A 170 11.62 10.76 1.97
CA ARG A 170 11.23 11.77 0.97
C ARG A 170 12.39 12.07 0.01
N ASP A 171 12.06 12.50 -1.20
CA ASP A 171 13.03 12.78 -2.25
C ASP A 171 13.26 14.29 -2.31
N HIS A 172 12.80 14.97 -3.37
CA HIS A 172 12.82 16.43 -3.46
C HIS A 172 11.93 17.11 -2.39
N ASP A 173 10.94 16.38 -1.87
CA ASP A 173 9.99 16.82 -0.85
C ASP A 173 10.48 16.69 0.59
N PHE A 174 11.77 16.42 0.77
CA PHE A 174 12.46 16.61 2.04
C PHE A 174 12.67 18.11 2.38
N ALA A 175 12.85 18.95 1.36
CA ALA A 175 12.94 20.39 1.54
C ALA A 175 11.60 20.99 2.01
N GLY A 176 11.65 22.00 2.87
CA GLY A 176 10.44 22.62 3.47
C GLY A 176 10.16 22.21 4.92
N GLY A 177 11.05 21.40 5.50
CA GLY A 177 11.03 21.02 6.90
C GLY A 177 11.04 19.51 7.08
N HIS A 178 11.67 19.04 8.16
CA HIS A 178 11.76 17.62 8.48
C HIS A 178 11.72 17.37 9.98
N ILE A 179 11.43 16.12 10.37
CA ILE A 179 11.38 15.72 11.78
C ILE A 179 12.77 15.87 12.38
N ARG A 180 12.86 16.50 13.56
CA ARG A 180 14.14 16.72 14.24
C ARG A 180 14.90 15.41 14.45
N GLY A 181 16.16 15.38 14.02
CA GLY A 181 17.01 14.19 14.15
C GLY A 181 16.76 13.09 13.11
N ALA A 182 15.91 13.35 12.11
CA ALA A 182 15.72 12.42 11.00
C ALA A 182 16.99 12.30 10.15
N ARG A 183 17.31 11.07 9.77
CA ARG A 183 18.31 10.76 8.75
C ARG A 183 17.60 10.71 7.40
N HIS A 184 18.02 11.56 6.48
CA HIS A 184 17.51 11.57 5.12
C HIS A 184 18.09 10.39 4.32
N CYS A 185 17.21 9.55 3.77
CA CYS A 185 17.52 8.36 2.98
C CYS A 185 16.55 8.27 1.78
N PRO A 186 16.72 9.09 0.73
CA PRO A 186 15.76 9.25 -0.36
C PRO A 186 15.32 7.92 -0.98
N SER A 187 14.02 7.80 -1.25
CA SER A 187 13.43 6.56 -1.78
C SER A 187 13.97 6.17 -3.16
N GLU A 188 14.28 7.14 -4.02
CA GLU A 188 14.83 6.92 -5.38
C GLU A 188 16.18 6.19 -5.35
N SER A 189 16.98 6.44 -4.31
CA SER A 189 18.31 5.85 -4.13
C SER A 189 18.36 4.74 -3.07
N PHE A 190 17.21 4.42 -2.47
CA PHE A 190 17.18 3.56 -1.29
C PHE A 190 17.62 2.12 -1.58
N GLN A 191 17.31 1.59 -2.76
CA GLN A 191 17.65 0.21 -3.13
C GLN A 191 19.16 -0.04 -3.07
N SER A 192 19.98 0.94 -3.47
CA SER A 192 21.44 0.82 -3.37
C SER A 192 21.96 1.12 -1.95
N ALA A 193 21.28 1.99 -1.21
CA ALA A 193 21.67 2.38 0.15
C ALA A 193 21.30 1.36 1.24
N VAL A 194 20.26 0.53 1.03
CA VAL A 194 19.69 -0.36 2.05
C VAL A 194 20.70 -1.33 2.64
N ALA A 195 21.68 -1.78 1.86
CA ALA A 195 22.74 -2.66 2.34
C ALA A 195 23.61 -1.98 3.42
N GLY A 196 23.93 -0.70 3.24
CA GLY A 196 24.67 0.09 4.22
C GLY A 196 23.86 0.32 5.49
N LEU A 197 22.57 0.64 5.33
CA LEU A 197 21.65 0.86 6.45
C LEU A 197 21.47 -0.42 7.29
N ALA A 198 21.29 -1.57 6.64
CA ALA A 198 21.20 -2.87 7.30
C ALA A 198 22.49 -3.18 8.07
N LYS A 199 23.66 -3.02 7.43
CA LYS A 199 24.96 -3.24 8.07
C LYS A 199 25.15 -2.35 9.30
N GLU A 200 24.70 -1.11 9.23
CA GLU A 200 24.83 -0.16 10.33
C GLU A 200 23.94 -0.52 11.52
N PHE A 201 22.66 -0.80 11.28
CA PHE A 201 21.67 -0.93 12.35
C PHE A 201 21.33 -2.35 12.77
N ALA A 202 21.70 -3.38 12.00
CA ALA A 202 21.30 -4.77 12.27
C ALA A 202 21.58 -5.20 13.71
N GLU A 203 22.77 -4.91 14.23
CA GLU A 203 23.20 -5.35 15.57
C GLU A 203 22.82 -4.36 16.68
N GLN A 204 22.29 -3.19 16.32
CA GLN A 204 21.90 -2.16 17.28
C GLN A 204 20.51 -2.44 17.84
N GLU A 205 20.31 -2.25 19.15
CA GLU A 205 18.98 -2.27 19.79
C GLU A 205 18.22 -0.95 19.56
N LYS A 206 18.18 -0.48 18.30
CA LYS A 206 17.49 0.74 17.89
C LYS A 206 16.15 0.45 17.24
N THR A 207 15.20 1.36 17.42
CA THR A 207 13.93 1.42 16.70
C THR A 207 14.07 2.41 15.55
N LEU A 208 14.03 1.90 14.32
CA LEU A 208 14.05 2.67 13.09
C LEU A 208 12.61 2.98 12.67
N VAL A 209 12.27 4.27 12.58
CA VAL A 209 10.93 4.72 12.22
C VAL A 209 10.99 5.42 10.86
N PHE A 210 10.52 4.71 9.85
CA PHE A 210 10.48 5.18 8.46
C PHE A 210 9.28 6.08 8.21
N HIS A 211 9.45 7.11 7.39
CA HIS A 211 8.33 7.89 6.89
C HIS A 211 8.62 8.49 5.52
N CYS A 212 7.57 8.87 4.81
CA CYS A 212 7.67 9.80 3.68
C CYS A 212 6.73 11.00 3.90
N MET A 213 6.17 11.60 2.85
CA MET A 213 5.19 12.68 3.01
C MET A 213 3.91 12.19 3.69
N TYR A 214 3.32 11.08 3.21
CA TYR A 214 2.05 10.53 3.73
C TYR A 214 2.18 9.11 4.30
N SER A 215 3.35 8.48 4.16
CA SER A 215 3.64 7.09 4.53
C SER A 215 2.68 6.04 3.94
N ARG A 216 2.24 6.22 2.68
CA ARG A 216 1.38 5.27 1.94
C ARG A 216 2.11 4.43 0.89
N SER A 217 3.28 4.89 0.43
CA SER A 217 4.09 4.21 -0.58
C SER A 217 5.57 4.13 -0.19
N ARG A 218 6.33 5.21 -0.38
CA ARG A 218 7.79 5.28 -0.18
C ARG A 218 8.22 4.81 1.23
N GLY A 219 7.58 5.32 2.28
CA GLY A 219 7.87 4.94 3.67
C GLY A 219 7.73 3.43 3.93
N PRO A 220 6.53 2.84 3.73
CA PRO A 220 6.33 1.39 3.85
C PRO A 220 7.23 0.56 2.94
N ARG A 221 7.46 0.98 1.70
CA ARG A 221 8.33 0.28 0.74
C ARG A 221 9.76 0.19 1.23
N CYS A 222 10.36 1.32 1.62
CA CYS A 222 11.74 1.35 2.13
C CYS A 222 11.89 0.56 3.45
N ALA A 223 10.89 0.61 4.33
CA ALA A 223 10.89 -0.18 5.55
C ALA A 223 10.88 -1.69 5.27
N ARG A 224 10.06 -2.15 4.30
CA ARG A 224 10.05 -3.55 3.85
C ARG A 224 11.37 -3.97 3.22
N LEU A 225 11.94 -3.14 2.35
CA LEU A 225 13.25 -3.41 1.74
C LEU A 225 14.33 -3.64 2.79
N LEU A 226 14.32 -2.84 3.86
CA LEU A 226 15.26 -3.04 4.97
C LEU A 226 14.98 -4.37 5.70
N LEU A 227 13.74 -4.68 6.05
CA LEU A 227 13.39 -5.94 6.72
C LEU A 227 13.82 -7.15 5.91
N GLU A 228 13.50 -7.17 4.62
CA GLU A 228 13.91 -8.26 3.72
C GLU A 228 15.44 -8.37 3.64
N ARG A 229 16.16 -7.23 3.66
CA ARG A 229 17.63 -7.22 3.68
C ARG A 229 18.21 -7.77 4.98
N LEU A 230 17.60 -7.44 6.12
CA LEU A 230 17.98 -7.93 7.45
C LEU A 230 17.76 -9.43 7.55
N GLU A 231 16.59 -9.91 7.14
CA GLU A 231 16.24 -11.34 7.14
C GLU A 231 17.20 -12.18 6.30
N ARG A 232 17.53 -11.71 5.10
CA ARG A 232 18.38 -12.46 4.17
C ARG A 232 19.85 -12.48 4.58
N GLN A 233 20.37 -11.43 5.23
CA GLN A 233 21.82 -11.23 5.37
C GLN A 233 22.32 -10.93 6.79
N HIS A 234 21.44 -10.71 7.75
CA HIS A 234 21.78 -10.39 9.13
C HIS A 234 21.01 -11.28 10.11
N PRO A 235 21.29 -12.60 10.15
CA PRO A 235 20.60 -13.51 11.07
C PRO A 235 20.80 -13.04 12.52
N GLY A 236 19.71 -12.82 13.25
CA GLY A 236 19.74 -12.32 14.63
C GLY A 236 19.79 -10.80 14.77
N TRP A 237 19.39 -10.04 13.75
CA TRP A 237 19.23 -8.59 13.87
C TRP A 237 18.36 -8.21 15.08
N ARG A 238 18.70 -7.09 15.71
CA ARG A 238 18.12 -6.62 16.98
C ARG A 238 17.35 -5.32 16.83
N CYS A 239 17.55 -4.61 15.72
CA CYS A 239 16.81 -3.37 15.48
C CYS A 239 15.33 -3.64 15.16
N GLY A 240 14.47 -2.74 15.61
CA GLY A 240 13.06 -2.71 15.24
C GLY A 240 12.84 -1.83 14.00
N VAL A 241 11.93 -2.23 13.12
CA VAL A 241 11.55 -1.47 11.93
C VAL A 241 10.07 -1.13 11.99
N TYR A 242 9.76 0.16 11.90
CA TYR A 242 8.41 0.72 12.03
C TYR A 242 8.16 1.78 10.95
N VAL A 243 6.89 2.10 10.71
CA VAL A 243 6.47 3.21 9.84
C VAL A 243 5.71 4.27 10.64
N LEU A 244 5.98 5.56 10.41
CA LEU A 244 5.16 6.65 10.97
C LEU A 244 3.84 6.76 10.21
N SER A 245 2.72 6.57 10.90
CA SER A 245 1.38 6.72 10.36
C SER A 245 1.08 8.17 9.96
N GLY A 246 0.61 8.36 8.72
CA GLY A 246 0.30 9.69 8.17
C GLY A 246 1.51 10.50 7.69
N GLY A 247 2.73 10.00 7.88
CA GLY A 247 3.95 10.63 7.37
C GLY A 247 4.24 12.02 7.93
N TYR A 248 5.05 12.79 7.20
CA TYR A 248 5.42 14.16 7.54
C TYR A 248 4.23 15.12 7.49
N ASP A 249 3.27 14.91 6.60
CA ASP A 249 2.04 15.73 6.48
C ASP A 249 1.28 15.76 7.82
N ARG A 250 0.98 14.58 8.37
CA ARG A 250 0.31 14.49 9.68
C ARG A 250 1.19 15.03 10.81
N TRP A 251 2.49 14.77 10.77
CA TRP A 251 3.43 15.28 11.77
C TRP A 251 3.43 16.81 11.79
N GLU A 252 3.51 17.44 10.63
CA GLU A 252 3.49 18.88 10.49
C GLU A 252 2.18 19.43 11.04
N VAL A 253 1.02 18.90 10.62
CA VAL A 253 -0.29 19.37 11.13
C VAL A 253 -0.36 19.37 12.66
N LEU A 254 0.23 18.38 13.33
CA LEU A 254 0.16 18.25 14.78
C LEU A 254 1.17 19.13 15.52
N PHE A 255 2.41 19.23 15.04
CA PHE A 255 3.50 19.85 15.84
C PHE A 255 3.98 21.20 15.31
N ALA A 256 3.53 21.61 14.12
CA ALA A 256 3.84 22.90 13.51
C ALA A 256 3.41 24.12 14.33
N GLY A 257 2.28 24.01 15.02
CA GLY A 257 1.63 25.11 15.74
C GLY A 257 1.90 25.11 17.24
N GLU A 258 2.67 24.14 17.73
CA GLU A 258 3.03 24.03 19.14
C GLU A 258 4.02 25.13 19.54
N LEU A 259 3.96 25.59 20.79
CA LEU A 259 4.83 26.65 21.30
C LEU A 259 6.33 26.27 21.22
N ASP A 260 6.63 24.97 21.25
CA ASP A 260 7.97 24.40 21.14
C ASP A 260 8.20 23.66 19.80
N ALA A 261 7.57 24.10 18.69
CA ALA A 261 7.66 23.46 17.37
C ALA A 261 9.10 23.08 16.91
N GLU A 262 10.11 23.88 17.27
CA GLU A 262 11.55 23.63 17.00
C GLU A 262 12.09 22.31 17.61
N ARG A 263 11.39 21.79 18.62
CA ARG A 263 11.65 20.47 19.20
C ARG A 263 11.32 19.36 18.22
N TYR A 264 10.30 19.56 17.39
CA TYR A 264 9.72 18.53 16.52
C TYR A 264 10.12 18.69 15.06
N ILE A 265 10.30 19.92 14.59
CA ILE A 265 10.53 20.23 13.18
C ILE A 265 11.76 21.13 13.05
N VAL A 266 12.61 20.82 12.06
CA VAL A 266 13.81 21.59 11.70
C VAL A 266 13.68 22.07 10.25
N ASP A 267 14.30 23.20 9.93
CA ASP A 267 14.36 23.83 8.59
C ASP A 267 12.99 24.12 7.95
N ARG A 268 11.98 24.36 8.79
CA ARG A 268 10.66 24.76 8.34
C ARG A 268 10.64 26.26 7.98
N PRO A 269 10.21 26.64 6.77
CA PRO A 269 10.17 28.05 6.39
C PRO A 269 9.05 28.79 7.13
N ALA A 270 9.28 30.06 7.47
CA ALA A 270 8.31 30.92 8.14
C ALA A 270 7.06 31.23 7.30
N GLN A 271 7.13 31.05 5.98
CA GLN A 271 6.01 31.15 5.05
C GLN A 271 5.99 29.94 4.10
N PRO A 272 4.81 29.51 3.63
CA PRO A 272 4.69 28.42 2.65
C PRO A 272 5.52 28.73 1.40
N GLN A 273 6.50 27.89 1.10
CA GLN A 273 7.23 27.98 -0.16
C GLN A 273 6.41 27.30 -1.27
N TYR A 274 5.93 28.09 -2.24
CA TYR A 274 5.19 27.58 -3.38
C TYR A 274 6.13 26.84 -4.34
N GLY A 275 5.94 25.52 -4.47
CA GLY A 275 6.57 24.67 -5.47
C GLY A 275 5.53 24.01 -6.39
N PRO A 276 5.92 23.45 -7.55
CA PRO A 276 4.98 22.91 -8.53
C PRO A 276 4.19 21.72 -7.96
N LYS A 277 2.95 22.02 -7.54
CA LYS A 277 1.83 21.13 -7.18
C LYS A 277 2.13 20.07 -6.11
N ASN A 278 1.85 20.45 -4.85
CA ASN A 278 1.53 19.63 -3.65
C ASN A 278 2.32 19.98 -2.38
N PHE A 279 3.02 21.11 -2.34
CA PHE A 279 3.49 21.68 -1.08
C PHE A 279 2.43 22.62 -0.53
N TYR A 280 1.98 22.34 0.69
CA TYR A 280 1.02 23.09 1.50
C TYR A 280 -0.45 23.03 1.03
N VAL A 281 -1.19 22.04 1.55
CA VAL A 281 -2.65 22.19 1.71
C VAL A 281 -2.92 22.61 3.15
N MET A 282 -2.89 23.92 3.41
CA MET A 282 -3.62 24.50 4.54
C MET A 282 -4.99 24.96 4.02
N LYS A 283 -6.04 24.47 4.68
CA LYS A 283 -7.47 24.66 4.36
C LYS A 283 -7.87 26.12 4.13
N ALA A 284 -8.85 26.32 3.24
CA ALA A 284 -9.72 27.49 3.29
C ALA A 284 -11.08 27.11 3.88
N GLN A 285 -11.36 27.73 5.05
CA GLN A 285 -12.64 27.97 5.75
C GLN A 285 -13.61 26.81 5.99
#